data_AF-A0A9P0M2F2-F1
#
_entry.id   AF-A0A9P0M2F2-F1
#
_cell.length_a   1.000
_cell.length_b   1.000
_cell.length_c   1.000
_cell.angle_alpha   90.00
_cell.angle_beta   90.00
_cell.angle_gamma   90.00
#
_symmetry.space_group_name_H-M   'P 1'
#
loop_
_entity.id
_entity.type
_entity.pdbx_description
1 polymer ?
#
loop_
_entity_poly.entity_id
_entity_poly.type
_entity_poly.pdbx_seq_one_letter_code
_entity_poly.pdbx_strand_id
1 'polypeptide(L)'
;MMHQDRVDFLICLDGSKPLVTENFIKHMAMLLDKFLEYNKFAFSLEEPPSYTIDEIKQKIAKPNDNSVDLEYAHCLMERSIAPSKLHPGKYYITKDPRLRIGEVMSFSHEQLIQSARYLTSPICIIKATGSSYYEDKNNFYKVIDLVKRASRDFDFHYVDGTHHVHLNHPERVAGIVNSFIGRHNVTA
;
A
#
# COMPACT_ATOMS: atom_id res chain seq x y z
N MET A 1 11.85 11.35 2.99
CA MET A 1 11.81 11.04 4.44
C MET A 1 11.25 12.23 5.17
N MET A 2 10.40 12.00 6.16
CA MET A 2 9.44 13.00 6.64
C MET A 2 10.09 14.22 7.30
N HIS A 3 9.45 15.37 7.13
CA HIS A 3 9.83 16.61 7.81
C HIS A 3 9.36 16.56 9.26
N GLN A 4 10.29 16.39 10.19
CA GLN A 4 10.00 16.22 11.62
C GLN A 4 9.22 17.39 12.22
N ASP A 5 9.41 18.60 11.68
CA ASP A 5 8.74 19.81 12.16
C ASP A 5 7.34 20.00 11.56
N ARG A 6 6.89 19.08 10.70
CA ARG A 6 5.59 19.17 10.00
C ARG A 6 4.72 17.93 10.19
N VAL A 7 5.19 16.94 10.94
CA VAL A 7 4.47 15.67 11.12
C VAL A 7 4.34 15.38 12.61
N ASP A 8 3.12 15.51 13.10
CA ASP A 8 2.78 15.24 14.51
C ASP A 8 2.97 13.76 14.84
N PHE A 9 2.51 12.85 13.98
CA PHE A 9 2.72 11.41 14.12
C PHE A 9 2.45 10.64 12.81
N LEU A 10 2.76 9.34 12.82
CA LEU A 10 2.48 8.41 11.72
C LEU A 10 1.69 7.18 12.19
N ILE A 11 0.74 6.74 11.36
CA ILE A 11 0.06 5.45 11.52
C ILE A 11 0.26 4.66 10.22
N CYS A 12 0.93 3.52 10.34
CA CYS A 12 1.23 2.59 9.26
C CYS A 12 0.30 1.38 9.34
N LEU A 13 -0.57 1.21 8.35
CA LEU A 13 -1.46 0.05 8.21
C LEU A 13 -0.80 -0.97 7.29
N ASP A 14 -0.21 -2.00 7.89
CA ASP A 14 0.52 -3.13 7.31
C ASP A 14 1.80 -2.78 6.52
N GLY A 15 1.79 -1.69 5.75
CA GLY A 15 2.96 -1.11 5.12
C GLY A 15 3.72 -0.17 6.07
N SER A 16 4.93 -0.56 6.47
CA SER A 16 5.73 0.18 7.47
C SER A 16 7.05 0.74 6.94
N LYS A 17 7.55 0.24 5.81
CA LYS A 17 8.78 0.72 5.18
C LYS A 17 8.80 0.39 3.68
N PRO A 18 9.58 1.13 2.86
CA PRO A 18 9.85 0.73 1.49
C PRO A 18 10.50 -0.66 1.42
N LEU A 19 10.28 -1.38 0.32
CA LEU A 19 10.85 -2.69 0.08
C LEU A 19 12.26 -2.58 -0.52
N VAL A 20 13.11 -3.56 -0.18
CA VAL A 20 14.44 -3.76 -0.76
C VAL A 20 14.29 -4.70 -1.94
N THR A 21 14.50 -4.19 -3.14
CA THR A 21 14.45 -4.98 -4.37
C THR A 21 15.84 -5.49 -4.73
N GLU A 22 16.01 -6.80 -4.80
CA GLU A 22 17.22 -7.41 -5.34
C GLU A 22 17.35 -7.13 -6.85
N ASN A 23 18.58 -6.93 -7.32
CA ASN A 23 18.87 -6.65 -8.73
C ASN A 23 18.03 -5.50 -9.30
N PHE A 24 17.82 -4.45 -8.51
CA PHE A 24 16.96 -3.32 -8.84
C PHE A 24 17.19 -2.72 -10.24
N ILE A 25 18.43 -2.64 -10.72
CA ILE A 25 18.73 -2.15 -12.08
C ILE A 25 18.07 -3.02 -13.16
N LYS A 26 18.16 -4.36 -13.02
CA LYS A 26 17.50 -5.30 -13.93
C LYS A 26 15.98 -5.22 -13.80
N HIS A 27 15.48 -5.08 -12.57
CA HIS A 27 14.05 -4.91 -12.32
C HIS A 27 13.52 -3.63 -12.98
N MET A 28 14.22 -2.51 -12.80
CA MET A 28 13.89 -1.23 -13.40
C MET A 28 13.88 -1.30 -14.92
N ALA A 29 14.88 -1.91 -15.56
CA ALA A 29 14.88 -2.08 -17.02
C ALA A 29 13.60 -2.80 -17.51
N MET A 30 13.22 -3.89 -16.84
CA MET A 30 11.97 -4.61 -17.16
C MET A 30 10.71 -3.77 -16.90
N LEU A 31 10.69 -2.93 -15.86
CA LEU A 31 9.58 -2.01 -15.61
C LEU A 31 9.49 -0.89 -16.65
N LEU A 32 10.62 -0.41 -17.17
CA LEU A 32 10.65 0.58 -18.24
C LEU A 32 10.08 0.02 -19.55
N ASP A 33 10.42 -1.22 -19.91
CA ASP A 33 9.83 -1.88 -21.08
C ASP A 33 8.31 -2.01 -20.95
N LYS A 34 7.82 -2.44 -19.78
CA LYS A 34 6.38 -2.48 -19.48
C LYS A 34 5.75 -1.10 -19.48
N PHE A 35 6.44 -0.09 -18.99
CA PHE A 35 5.94 1.29 -19.02
C PHE A 35 5.73 1.74 -20.46
N LEU A 36 6.67 1.48 -21.37
CA LEU A 36 6.53 1.81 -22.79
C LEU A 36 5.34 1.10 -23.43
N GLU A 37 5.07 -0.16 -23.05
CA GLU A 37 3.86 -0.88 -23.46
C GLU A 37 2.59 -0.19 -22.93
N TYR A 38 2.51 0.05 -21.61
CA TYR A 38 1.32 0.64 -21.00
C TYR A 38 1.08 2.09 -21.39
N ASN A 39 2.14 2.82 -21.71
CA ASN A 39 2.07 4.20 -22.18
C ASN A 39 1.32 4.32 -23.50
N LYS A 40 1.36 3.29 -24.37
CA LYS A 40 0.55 3.26 -25.60
C LYS A 40 -0.94 3.32 -25.30
N PHE A 41 -1.40 2.65 -24.24
CA PHE A 41 -2.81 2.68 -23.83
C PHE A 41 -3.20 4.00 -23.18
N ALA A 42 -2.27 4.67 -22.47
CA ALA A 42 -2.56 5.96 -21.83
C ALA A 42 -2.89 7.08 -22.83
N PHE A 43 -2.36 6.98 -24.05
CA PHE A 43 -2.66 7.91 -25.15
C PHE A 43 -3.73 7.39 -26.12
N SER A 44 -4.27 6.20 -25.89
CA SER A 44 -5.32 5.65 -26.74
C SER A 44 -6.62 6.42 -26.55
N LEU A 45 -7.33 6.68 -27.65
CA LEU A 45 -8.70 7.18 -27.63
C LEU A 45 -9.72 6.04 -27.46
N GLU A 46 -9.26 4.79 -27.54
CA GLU A 46 -10.11 3.62 -27.32
C GLU A 46 -10.50 3.49 -25.85
N GLU A 47 -11.74 3.07 -25.62
CA GLU A 47 -12.20 2.76 -24.27
C GLU A 47 -11.41 1.56 -23.71
N PRO A 48 -10.99 1.59 -22.42
CA PRO A 48 -10.32 0.45 -21.82
C PRO A 48 -11.21 -0.80 -21.81
N PRO A 49 -10.63 -2.02 -21.72
CA PRO A 49 -11.40 -3.25 -21.60
C PRO A 49 -12.43 -3.16 -20.46
N SER A 50 -13.68 -3.51 -20.78
CA SER A 50 -14.79 -3.48 -19.82
C SER A 50 -15.26 -4.87 -19.42
N TYR A 51 -15.80 -4.95 -18.21
CA TYR A 51 -16.07 -6.17 -17.47
C TYR A 51 -17.39 -6.06 -16.71
N THR A 52 -17.96 -7.19 -16.31
CA THR A 52 -19.08 -7.20 -15.36
C THR A 52 -18.61 -6.78 -13.96
N ILE A 53 -19.54 -6.41 -13.08
CA ILE A 53 -19.24 -6.08 -11.69
C ILE A 53 -18.50 -7.23 -10.98
N ASP A 54 -18.94 -8.48 -11.18
CA ASP A 54 -18.31 -9.63 -10.53
C ASP A 54 -16.90 -9.90 -11.06
N GLU A 55 -16.67 -9.74 -12.36
CA GLU A 55 -15.33 -9.82 -12.94
C GLU A 55 -14.39 -8.74 -12.37
N ILE A 56 -14.89 -7.54 -12.12
CA ILE A 56 -14.09 -6.47 -11.50
C ILE A 56 -13.78 -6.79 -10.04
N LYS A 57 -14.74 -7.30 -9.26
CA LYS A 57 -14.51 -7.73 -7.88
C LYS A 57 -13.36 -8.73 -7.80
N GLN A 58 -13.36 -9.74 -8.68
CA GLN A 58 -12.29 -10.73 -8.76
C GLN A 58 -10.93 -10.10 -9.13
N LYS A 59 -10.91 -9.16 -10.09
CA LYS A 59 -9.68 -8.44 -10.47
C LYS A 59 -9.13 -7.56 -9.36
N ILE A 60 -9.99 -6.96 -8.55
CA ILE A 60 -9.60 -6.10 -7.42
C ILE A 60 -9.10 -6.95 -6.24
N ALA A 61 -9.69 -8.11 -6.00
CA ALA A 61 -9.29 -8.98 -4.92
C ALA A 61 -7.96 -9.69 -5.18
N LYS A 62 -7.71 -10.10 -6.42
CA LYS A 62 -6.55 -10.93 -6.80
C LYS A 62 -5.16 -10.43 -6.32
N PRO A 63 -4.81 -9.13 -6.39
CA PRO A 63 -3.53 -8.63 -5.91
C PRO A 63 -3.30 -8.91 -4.41
N ASN A 64 -2.04 -8.95 -3.99
CA ASN A 64 -1.66 -9.17 -2.59
C ASN A 64 -2.30 -10.44 -1.99
N ASP A 65 -2.21 -11.55 -2.73
CA ASP A 65 -2.69 -12.88 -2.34
C ASP A 65 -4.17 -12.91 -1.91
N ASN A 66 -5.06 -12.36 -2.74
CA ASN A 66 -6.50 -12.33 -2.49
C ASN A 66 -6.88 -11.64 -1.17
N SER A 67 -6.12 -10.63 -0.76
CA SER A 67 -6.28 -10.02 0.56
C SER A 67 -7.53 -9.16 0.75
N VAL A 68 -8.23 -8.76 -0.32
CA VAL A 68 -9.51 -8.06 -0.22
C VAL A 68 -10.64 -9.08 -0.30
N ASP A 69 -11.53 -9.11 0.69
CA ASP A 69 -12.71 -9.98 0.61
C ASP A 69 -13.68 -9.45 -0.45
N LEU A 70 -14.26 -10.35 -1.24
CA LEU A 70 -15.14 -9.98 -2.36
C LEU A 70 -16.37 -9.17 -1.92
N GLU A 71 -16.83 -9.38 -0.68
CA GLU A 71 -17.90 -8.59 -0.07
C GLU A 71 -17.53 -7.11 0.03
N TYR A 72 -16.29 -6.78 0.40
CA TYR A 72 -15.80 -5.41 0.58
C TYR A 72 -15.12 -4.81 -0.66
N ALA A 73 -15.01 -5.57 -1.75
CA ALA A 73 -14.43 -5.06 -3.00
C ALA A 73 -15.16 -3.82 -3.55
N HIS A 74 -16.45 -3.67 -3.24
CA HIS A 74 -17.24 -2.50 -3.65
C HIS A 74 -16.65 -1.17 -3.15
N CYS A 75 -16.09 -1.12 -1.93
CA CYS A 75 -15.43 0.06 -1.36
C CYS A 75 -14.26 0.57 -2.24
N LEU A 76 -13.59 -0.33 -2.94
CA LEU A 76 -12.50 0.03 -3.86
C LEU A 76 -13.05 0.41 -5.25
N MET A 77 -14.19 -0.15 -5.64
CA MET A 77 -14.82 0.07 -6.94
C MET A 77 -15.43 1.46 -7.08
N GLU A 78 -16.03 2.01 -6.01
CA GLU A 78 -16.78 3.28 -6.05
C GLU A 78 -16.04 4.44 -6.73
N ARG A 79 -14.72 4.49 -6.58
CA ARG A 79 -13.85 5.53 -7.16
C ARG A 79 -12.90 5.02 -8.25
N SER A 80 -13.02 3.76 -8.65
CA SER A 80 -12.08 3.14 -9.60
C SER A 80 -12.70 2.55 -10.84
N ILE A 81 -14.02 2.67 -11.04
CA ILE A 81 -14.72 2.20 -12.24
C ILE A 81 -15.61 3.26 -12.86
N ALA A 82 -15.88 3.12 -14.15
CA ALA A 82 -16.86 3.90 -14.88
C ALA A 82 -17.63 3.01 -15.88
N PRO A 83 -18.89 3.36 -16.20
CA PRO A 83 -19.68 2.59 -17.16
C PRO A 83 -19.07 2.66 -18.56
N SER A 84 -19.07 1.51 -19.25
CA SER A 84 -18.62 1.38 -20.63
C SER A 84 -19.65 1.98 -21.59
N LYS A 85 -19.20 2.84 -22.50
CA LYS A 85 -20.01 3.38 -23.60
C LYS A 85 -20.13 2.38 -24.75
N LEU A 86 -19.14 1.49 -24.90
CA LEU A 86 -19.10 0.49 -25.98
C LEU A 86 -19.87 -0.79 -25.63
N HIS A 87 -19.97 -1.12 -24.35
CA HIS A 87 -20.57 -2.37 -23.87
C HIS A 87 -21.58 -2.10 -22.74
N PRO A 88 -22.87 -1.90 -23.06
CA PRO A 88 -23.91 -1.65 -22.06
C PRO A 88 -23.93 -2.73 -20.96
N GLY A 89 -24.03 -2.31 -19.70
CA GLY A 89 -24.01 -3.20 -18.53
C GLY A 89 -22.60 -3.62 -18.07
N LYS A 90 -21.55 -3.19 -18.76
CA LYS A 90 -20.15 -3.39 -18.34
C LYS A 90 -19.50 -2.09 -17.87
N TYR A 91 -18.40 -2.25 -17.14
CA TYR A 91 -17.64 -1.16 -16.53
C TYR A 91 -16.16 -1.36 -16.82
N TYR A 92 -15.40 -0.28 -16.96
CA TYR A 92 -13.94 -0.32 -17.07
C TYR A 92 -13.29 0.29 -15.84
N ILE A 93 -12.06 -0.14 -15.54
CA ILE A 93 -11.27 0.43 -14.44
C ILE A 93 -10.64 1.75 -14.92
N THR A 94 -10.86 2.83 -14.18
CA THR A 94 -10.45 4.20 -14.55
C THR A 94 -9.00 4.54 -14.23
N LYS A 95 -8.25 3.60 -13.63
CA LYS A 95 -6.84 3.79 -13.30
C LYS A 95 -5.98 3.94 -14.56
N ASP A 96 -5.04 4.87 -14.50
CA ASP A 96 -4.01 5.03 -15.53
C ASP A 96 -3.26 3.69 -15.75
N PRO A 97 -3.20 3.16 -16.99
CA PRO A 97 -2.58 1.88 -17.26
C PRO A 97 -1.07 1.87 -16.92
N ARG A 98 -0.39 3.03 -16.94
CA ARG A 98 1.03 3.14 -16.59
C ARG A 98 1.30 2.82 -15.14
N LEU A 99 0.32 2.98 -14.25
CA LEU A 99 0.45 2.61 -12.83
C LEU A 99 0.47 1.09 -12.61
N ARG A 100 0.20 0.28 -13.63
CA ARG A 100 0.27 -1.19 -13.54
C ARG A 100 1.69 -1.74 -13.48
N ILE A 101 2.71 -0.94 -13.74
CA ILE A 101 4.11 -1.39 -13.69
C ILE A 101 4.58 -1.67 -12.26
N GLY A 102 3.95 -1.08 -11.25
CA GLY A 102 4.38 -1.20 -9.85
C GLY A 102 5.48 -0.20 -9.49
N GLU A 103 6.30 -0.55 -8.49
CA GLU A 103 7.29 0.34 -7.89
C GLU A 103 8.56 0.45 -8.75
N VAL A 104 8.78 1.63 -9.35
CA VAL A 104 9.97 1.90 -10.19
C VAL A 104 11.17 2.35 -9.38
N MET A 105 10.97 2.74 -8.12
CA MET A 105 12.02 3.18 -7.20
C MET A 105 12.18 2.17 -6.07
N SER A 106 13.44 1.83 -5.75
CA SER A 106 13.80 0.99 -4.61
C SER A 106 14.85 1.72 -3.78
N PHE A 107 14.93 1.36 -2.50
CA PHE A 107 15.99 1.80 -1.59
C PHE A 107 16.91 0.62 -1.31
N SER A 108 18.20 0.89 -1.11
CA SER A 108 19.10 -0.10 -0.52
C SER A 108 18.74 -0.29 0.97
N HIS A 109 19.08 -1.45 1.51
CA HIS A 109 18.83 -1.69 2.93
C HIS A 109 19.61 -0.70 3.83
N GLU A 110 20.84 -0.34 3.43
CA GLU A 110 21.67 0.64 4.12
C GLU A 110 21.02 2.03 4.10
N GLN A 111 20.45 2.45 2.97
CA GLN A 111 19.71 3.70 2.88
C GLN A 111 18.52 3.70 3.84
N LEU A 112 17.77 2.60 3.95
CA LEU A 112 16.67 2.47 4.91
C LEU A 112 17.14 2.49 6.36
N ILE A 113 18.27 1.86 6.69
CA ILE A 113 18.89 1.90 8.02
C ILE A 113 19.32 3.33 8.39
N GLN A 114 19.98 4.03 7.47
CA GLN A 114 20.39 5.42 7.69
C GLN A 114 19.16 6.31 7.88
N SER A 115 18.11 6.04 7.10
CA SER A 115 16.83 6.73 7.15
C SER A 115 16.12 6.53 8.50
N ALA A 116 16.08 5.31 9.03
CA ALA A 116 15.30 5.00 10.24
C ALA A 116 15.61 5.92 11.43
N ARG A 117 16.85 6.41 11.55
CA ARG A 117 17.30 7.32 12.62
C ARG A 117 16.64 8.69 12.62
N TYR A 118 16.13 9.15 11.49
CA TYR A 118 15.47 10.45 11.39
C TYR A 118 13.94 10.35 11.54
N LEU A 119 13.41 9.18 11.86
CA LEU A 119 11.98 8.98 12.13
C LEU A 119 11.69 9.21 13.61
N THR A 120 11.78 10.47 14.04
CA THR A 120 11.68 10.85 15.45
C THR A 120 10.26 11.15 15.92
N SER A 121 9.31 11.43 15.02
CA SER A 121 7.89 11.60 15.39
C SER A 121 7.33 10.32 16.02
N PRO A 122 6.28 10.41 16.85
CA PRO A 122 5.48 9.27 17.27
C PRO A 122 5.02 8.40 16.08
N ILE A 123 5.15 7.08 16.20
CA ILE A 123 4.83 6.13 15.13
C ILE A 123 4.05 4.95 15.69
N CYS A 124 2.91 4.64 15.06
CA CYS A 124 2.16 3.42 15.25
C CYS A 124 2.26 2.56 13.99
N ILE A 125 2.62 1.28 14.15
CA ILE A 125 2.62 0.30 13.06
C ILE A 125 1.70 -0.85 13.45
N ILE A 126 0.75 -1.16 12.57
CA ILE A 126 -0.19 -2.26 12.73
C ILE A 126 0.08 -3.26 11.60
N LYS A 127 0.66 -4.42 11.91
CA LYS A 127 0.95 -5.46 10.93
C LYS A 127 -0.09 -6.57 10.98
N ALA A 128 -0.66 -6.91 9.83
CA ALA A 128 -1.56 -8.05 9.71
C ALA A 128 -0.77 -9.37 9.76
N THR A 129 -1.27 -10.35 10.52
CA THR A 129 -0.61 -11.67 10.70
C THR A 129 -0.61 -12.51 9.43
N GLY A 130 -1.66 -12.40 8.62
CA GLY A 130 -1.80 -13.05 7.32
C GLY A 130 -1.18 -12.28 6.17
N SER A 131 -0.53 -11.14 6.41
CA SER A 131 0.18 -10.38 5.38
C SER A 131 1.62 -10.87 5.22
N SER A 132 2.01 -11.12 3.97
CA SER A 132 3.35 -11.53 3.58
C SER A 132 4.44 -10.52 4.00
N TYR A 133 5.65 -11.04 4.19
CA TYR A 133 6.86 -10.22 4.13
C TYR A 133 7.33 -10.24 2.68
N TYR A 134 7.27 -9.08 2.01
CA TYR A 134 7.59 -8.95 0.58
C TYR A 134 9.12 -8.91 0.29
N GLU A 135 9.93 -9.16 1.31
CA GLU A 135 11.40 -9.23 1.28
C GLU A 135 11.87 -10.10 2.48
N ASP A 136 13.20 -10.24 2.68
CA ASP A 136 13.74 -10.88 3.88
C ASP A 136 13.18 -10.21 5.16
N LYS A 137 12.47 -11.01 5.97
CA LYS A 137 11.88 -10.62 7.24
C LYS A 137 12.91 -10.02 8.22
N ASN A 138 14.18 -10.40 8.13
CA ASN A 138 15.23 -9.81 8.96
C ASN A 138 15.49 -8.33 8.62
N ASN A 139 15.37 -7.95 7.34
CA ASN A 139 15.53 -6.55 6.91
C ASN A 139 14.40 -5.69 7.46
N PHE A 140 13.17 -6.21 7.46
CA PHE A 140 12.03 -5.58 8.12
C PHE A 140 12.34 -5.29 9.59
N TYR A 141 12.67 -6.30 10.39
CA TYR A 141 12.85 -6.10 11.82
C TYR A 141 14.04 -5.21 12.18
N LYS A 142 15.14 -5.27 11.41
CA LYS A 142 16.28 -4.37 11.62
C LYS A 142 15.88 -2.90 11.49
N VAL A 143 15.08 -2.57 10.47
CA VAL A 143 14.58 -1.20 10.27
C VAL A 143 13.60 -0.83 11.37
N ILE A 144 12.64 -1.71 11.70
CA ILE A 144 11.64 -1.44 12.74
C ILE A 144 12.29 -1.22 14.11
N ASP A 145 13.30 -2.01 14.46
CA ASP A 145 14.04 -1.85 15.72
C ASP A 145 14.81 -0.51 15.79
N LEU A 146 15.33 -0.03 14.66
CA LEU A 146 15.94 1.31 14.60
C LEU A 146 14.89 2.42 14.71
N VAL A 147 13.73 2.27 14.06
CA VAL A 147 12.63 3.23 14.17
C VAL A 147 12.13 3.31 15.61
N LYS A 148 11.95 2.16 16.28
CA LYS A 148 11.56 2.10 17.69
C LYS A 148 12.53 2.87 18.59
N ARG A 149 13.83 2.82 18.31
CA ARG A 149 14.86 3.52 19.08
C ARG A 149 14.92 5.02 18.77
N ALA A 150 14.51 5.45 17.59
CA ALA A 150 14.57 6.84 17.15
C ALA A 150 13.28 7.63 17.46
N SER A 151 12.13 6.96 17.44
CA SER A 151 10.82 7.58 17.64
C SER A 151 10.60 8.01 19.10
N ARG A 152 9.94 9.16 19.29
CA ARG A 152 9.54 9.68 20.61
C ARG A 152 8.52 8.79 21.33
N ASP A 153 7.64 8.14 20.58
CA ASP A 153 6.65 7.18 21.08
C ASP A 153 6.37 6.14 19.99
N PHE A 154 6.46 4.86 20.32
CA PHE A 154 6.44 3.79 19.33
C PHE A 154 5.50 2.65 19.72
N ASP A 155 4.46 2.47 18.90
CA ASP A 155 3.49 1.39 18.99
C ASP A 155 3.71 0.38 17.85
N PHE A 156 3.76 -0.91 18.19
CA PHE A 156 3.81 -1.98 17.19
C PHE A 156 2.85 -3.10 17.57
N HIS A 157 1.88 -3.35 16.70
CA HIS A 157 0.79 -4.29 16.93
C HIS A 157 0.72 -5.33 15.82
N TYR A 158 0.45 -6.58 16.20
CA TYR A 158 -0.03 -7.59 15.27
C TYR A 158 -1.55 -7.71 15.38
N VAL A 159 -2.23 -7.80 14.24
CA VAL A 159 -3.69 -7.97 14.17
C VAL A 159 -4.02 -9.12 13.24
N ASP A 160 -4.99 -9.95 13.62
CA ASP A 160 -5.43 -11.07 12.81
C ASP A 160 -6.13 -10.59 11.53
N GLY A 161 -5.69 -11.08 10.37
CA GLY A 161 -6.26 -10.76 9.06
C GLY A 161 -5.24 -10.70 7.93
N THR A 162 -5.71 -10.37 6.72
CA THR A 162 -4.89 -10.21 5.51
C THR A 162 -4.28 -8.80 5.43
N HIS A 163 -3.49 -8.50 4.40
CA HIS A 163 -2.94 -7.15 4.13
C HIS A 163 -4.00 -6.03 4.24
N HIS A 164 -5.22 -6.29 3.77
CA HIS A 164 -6.33 -5.34 3.82
C HIS A 164 -7.23 -5.53 5.07
N VAL A 165 -6.68 -5.99 6.20
CA VAL A 165 -7.45 -6.16 7.47
C VAL A 165 -8.20 -4.90 7.89
N HIS A 166 -7.67 -3.72 7.61
CA HIS A 166 -8.32 -2.44 7.91
C HIS A 166 -9.57 -2.17 7.05
N LEU A 167 -9.70 -2.84 5.90
CA LEU A 167 -10.90 -2.85 5.07
C LEU A 167 -11.84 -4.00 5.45
N ASN A 168 -11.31 -5.21 5.61
CA ASN A 168 -12.12 -6.41 5.84
C ASN A 168 -12.65 -6.53 7.29
N HIS A 169 -11.86 -6.04 8.26
CA HIS A 169 -12.10 -6.14 9.70
C HIS A 169 -11.69 -4.85 10.42
N PRO A 170 -12.30 -3.70 10.08
CA PRO A 170 -11.92 -2.39 10.63
C PRO A 170 -12.00 -2.35 12.16
N GLU A 171 -12.90 -3.12 12.79
CA GLU A 171 -13.06 -3.22 14.24
C GLU A 171 -11.78 -3.69 14.97
N ARG A 172 -10.93 -4.46 14.28
CA ARG A 172 -9.67 -4.97 14.85
C ARG A 172 -8.55 -3.93 14.85
N VAL A 173 -8.71 -2.86 14.06
CA VAL A 173 -7.71 -1.81 13.84
C VAL A 173 -8.14 -0.50 14.51
N ALA A 174 -9.44 -0.19 14.49
CA ALA A 174 -9.99 1.10 14.90
C ALA A 174 -9.65 1.50 16.34
N GLY A 175 -9.70 0.57 17.29
CA GLY A 175 -9.36 0.85 18.69
C GLY A 175 -7.90 1.27 18.89
N ILE A 176 -6.98 0.64 18.15
CA ILE A 176 -5.54 0.95 18.20
C ILE A 176 -5.31 2.35 17.63
N VAL A 177 -5.89 2.64 16.47
CA VAL A 177 -5.79 3.93 15.79
C VAL A 177 -6.35 5.05 16.67
N ASN A 178 -7.57 4.89 17.20
CA ASN A 178 -8.21 5.90 18.03
C ASN A 178 -7.44 6.16 19.33
N SER A 179 -6.93 5.10 19.98
CA SER A 179 -6.08 5.23 21.16
C SER A 179 -4.81 6.02 20.86
N PHE A 180 -4.13 5.71 19.75
CA PHE A 180 -2.91 6.40 19.35
C PHE A 180 -3.15 7.89 19.04
N ILE A 181 -4.19 8.20 18.26
CA ILE A 181 -4.60 9.58 17.94
C ILE A 181 -4.93 10.35 19.23
N GLY A 182 -5.68 9.73 20.15
CA GLY A 182 -6.06 10.37 21.42
C GLY A 182 -4.87 10.73 22.32
N ARG A 183 -3.77 9.97 22.26
CA ARG A 183 -2.53 10.28 23.02
C ARG A 183 -1.73 11.43 22.41
N HIS A 184 -1.76 11.56 21.09
CA HIS A 184 -0.97 12.55 20.34
C HIS A 184 -1.78 13.77 19.90
N ASN A 185 -3.01 13.90 20.43
CA ASN A 185 -3.83 15.10 20.52
C ASN A 185 -3.76 16.03 19.31
N VAL A 186 -4.20 15.52 18.14
CA VAL A 186 -4.59 16.41 17.03
C VAL A 186 -5.69 17.30 17.59
N THR A 187 -5.37 18.55 17.89
CA THR A 187 -6.38 19.53 18.25
C THR A 187 -7.24 19.67 16.99
N ALA A 188 -8.46 19.13 17.05
CA ALA A 188 -9.45 19.24 15.98
C ALA A 188 -9.86 20.70 15.79
#